data_AF-A0A8C7B0P9-F1
#
_entry.id   AF-A0A8C7B0P9-F1
#
_cell.length_a   1.000
_cell.length_b   1.000
_cell.length_c   1.000
_cell.angle_alpha   90.00
_cell.angle_beta   90.00
_cell.angle_gamma   90.00
#
_symmetry.space_group_name_H-M   'P 1'
#
loop_
_entity.id
_entity.type
_entity.pdbx_description
1 polymer ?
#
loop_
_entity_poly.entity_id
_entity_poly.type
_entity_poly.pdbx_seq_one_letter_code
_entity_poly.pdbx_strand_id
1 'polypeptide(L)'
;VGPEILSSRACYSGKAADVWSLGVALFTMLAGHYPFQDSEPVLLFGKIRRGAFALPQGLSAAARCLVRCLLRREPAERLTATGILLHPWLRENPIPSLTLYTMRATVPTNSRELNEFFPGKHLNPQ
;
A
#
# COMPACT_ATOMS: atom_id res chain seq x y z
N VAL A 1 11.15 -4.53 2.84
CA VAL A 1 12.57 -4.15 2.59
C VAL A 1 12.83 -4.16 1.09
N GLY A 2 13.29 -3.04 0.55
CA GLY A 2 13.65 -2.93 -0.88
C GLY A 2 15.03 -3.53 -1.21
N PRO A 3 15.28 -3.90 -2.48
CA PRO A 3 16.54 -4.52 -2.91
C PRO A 3 17.79 -3.66 -2.68
N GLU A 4 17.65 -2.33 -2.71
CA GLU A 4 18.72 -1.36 -2.47
C GLU A 4 19.25 -1.40 -1.03
N ILE A 5 18.38 -1.67 -0.06
CA ILE A 5 18.73 -1.80 1.36
C ILE A 5 19.57 -3.07 1.57
N LEU A 6 19.26 -4.13 0.81
CA LEU A 6 19.99 -5.40 0.84
C LEU A 6 21.34 -5.33 0.12
N SER A 7 21.59 -4.28 -0.66
CA SER A 7 22.79 -4.14 -1.50
C SER A 7 23.86 -3.24 -0.88
N SER A 8 23.68 -2.75 0.36
CA SER A 8 24.67 -1.93 1.09
C SER A 8 25.17 -0.68 0.32
N ARG A 9 24.34 -0.10 -0.57
CA ARG A 9 24.71 1.16 -1.23
C ARG A 9 24.55 2.32 -0.24
N ALA A 10 25.60 3.12 -0.09
CA ALA A 10 25.69 4.22 0.89
C ALA A 10 24.65 5.34 0.71
N CYS A 11 24.01 5.45 -0.46
CA CYS A 11 22.95 6.41 -0.74
C CYS A 11 21.64 5.66 -1.03
N TYR A 12 20.75 5.57 -0.04
CA TYR A 12 19.39 5.07 -0.22
C TYR A 12 18.42 6.25 -0.31
N SER A 13 17.39 6.12 -1.15
CA SER A 13 16.30 7.09 -1.21
C SER A 13 15.11 6.55 -0.41
N GLY A 14 14.80 7.18 0.73
CA GLY A 14 13.63 6.81 1.54
C GLY A 14 12.33 6.82 0.72
N LYS A 15 12.15 7.83 -0.14
CA LYS A 15 11.00 7.93 -1.06
C LYS A 15 10.89 6.70 -1.97
N ALA A 16 12.00 6.21 -2.52
CA ALA A 16 11.97 5.04 -3.38
C ALA A 16 11.68 3.75 -2.58
N ALA A 17 12.17 3.66 -1.34
CA ALA A 17 11.86 2.55 -0.44
C ALA A 17 10.37 2.52 -0.03
N ASP A 18 9.75 3.69 0.16
CA ASP A 18 8.31 3.81 0.41
C ASP A 18 7.50 3.34 -0.81
N VAL A 19 7.89 3.74 -2.02
CA VAL A 19 7.27 3.30 -3.27
C VAL A 19 7.36 1.78 -3.44
N TRP A 20 8.49 1.17 -3.08
CA TRP A 20 8.63 -0.28 -3.07
C TRP A 20 7.66 -0.94 -2.09
N SER A 21 7.60 -0.42 -0.87
CA SER A 21 6.71 -0.95 0.18
C SER A 21 5.24 -0.80 -0.20
N LEU A 22 4.87 0.30 -0.84
CA LEU A 22 3.56 0.52 -1.44
C LEU A 22 3.26 -0.49 -2.55
N GLY A 23 4.22 -0.80 -3.42
CA GLY A 23 4.10 -1.82 -4.45
C GLY A 23 3.84 -3.21 -3.88
N VAL A 24 4.53 -3.58 -2.79
CA VAL A 24 4.31 -4.86 -2.09
C VAL A 24 2.91 -4.88 -1.48
N ALA A 25 2.50 -3.82 -0.79
CA ALA A 25 1.16 -3.74 -0.19
C ALA A 25 0.06 -3.82 -1.25
N LEU A 26 0.19 -3.08 -2.36
CA LEU A 26 -0.76 -3.12 -3.47
C LEU A 26 -0.84 -4.51 -4.10
N PHE A 27 0.31 -5.17 -4.33
CA PHE A 27 0.33 -6.54 -4.81
C PHE A 27 -0.47 -7.45 -3.87
N THR A 28 -0.20 -7.38 -2.56
CA THR A 28 -0.87 -8.23 -1.57
C THR A 28 -2.37 -8.00 -1.54
N MET A 29 -2.83 -6.74 -1.64
CA MET A 29 -4.26 -6.43 -1.70
C MET A 29 -4.94 -7.01 -2.95
N LEU A 30 -4.25 -7.04 -4.09
CA LEU A 30 -4.82 -7.52 -5.36
C LEU A 30 -4.70 -9.03 -5.55
N ALA A 31 -3.64 -9.65 -5.04
CA ALA A 31 -3.34 -11.07 -5.25
C ALA A 31 -3.70 -11.94 -4.04
N GLY A 32 -3.88 -11.37 -2.85
CA GLY A 32 -4.17 -12.10 -1.61
C GLY A 32 -2.95 -12.83 -1.01
N HIS A 33 -1.75 -12.64 -1.57
CA HIS A 33 -0.51 -13.23 -1.08
C HIS A 33 0.68 -12.27 -1.32
N TYR A 34 1.83 -12.54 -0.70
CA TYR A 34 3.01 -11.71 -0.87
C TYR A 34 3.71 -11.96 -2.22
N PRO A 35 4.32 -10.93 -2.84
CA PRO A 35 5.08 -11.08 -4.10
C PRO A 35 6.40 -11.82 -3.88
N PHE A 36 6.98 -11.73 -2.68
CA PHE A 36 8.20 -12.42 -2.28
C PHE A 36 7.99 -13.06 -0.91
N GLN A 37 8.11 -14.38 -0.84
CA GLN A 37 8.02 -15.14 0.40
C GLN A 37 8.94 -16.35 0.31
N ASP A 38 9.62 -16.67 1.41
CA ASP A 38 10.42 -17.87 1.58
C ASP A 38 10.58 -18.16 3.07
N SER A 39 10.78 -19.42 3.44
CA SER A 39 11.08 -19.82 4.83
C SER A 39 12.50 -19.44 5.21
N GLU A 40 13.42 -19.46 4.23
CA GLU A 40 14.82 -19.13 4.43
C GLU A 40 15.08 -17.65 4.12
N PRO A 41 15.58 -16.85 5.08
CA PRO A 41 15.86 -15.42 4.87
C PRO A 41 16.81 -15.17 3.68
N VAL A 42 17.80 -16.04 3.48
CA VAL A 42 18.77 -15.94 2.38
C VAL A 42 18.08 -16.06 1.02
N LEU A 43 17.13 -16.99 0.89
CA LEU A 43 16.36 -17.21 -0.33
C LEU A 43 15.35 -16.08 -0.56
N LEU A 44 14.70 -15.59 0.50
CA LEU A 44 13.82 -14.43 0.45
C LEU A 44 14.57 -13.20 -0.08
N PHE A 45 15.75 -12.89 0.48
CA PHE A 45 16.58 -11.78 0.01
C PHE A 45 17.05 -11.98 -1.44
N GLY A 46 17.33 -13.22 -1.84
CA GLY A 46 17.57 -13.59 -3.23
C GLY A 46 16.39 -13.25 -4.15
N LYS A 47 15.16 -13.59 -3.74
CA LYS A 47 13.93 -13.26 -4.49
C LYS A 47 13.71 -11.76 -4.60
N ILE A 48 13.87 -11.02 -3.50
CA ILE A 48 13.73 -9.55 -3.46
C ILE A 48 14.77 -8.89 -4.38
N ARG A 49 16.04 -9.33 -4.34
CA ARG A 49 17.09 -8.80 -5.22
C ARG A 49 16.83 -9.07 -6.70
N ARG A 50 16.29 -10.25 -7.04
CA ARG A 50 15.87 -10.59 -8.41
C ARG A 50 14.68 -9.74 -8.88
N GLY A 51 13.78 -9.36 -7.97
CA GLY A 51 12.59 -8.58 -8.29
C GLY A 51 11.59 -9.32 -9.20
N ALA A 52 11.70 -10.65 -9.30
CA ALA A 52 10.82 -11.47 -10.10
C ALA A 52 9.58 -11.87 -9.30
N PHE A 53 8.40 -11.48 -9.77
CA PHE A 53 7.10 -11.83 -9.19
C PHE A 53 6.08 -12.10 -10.30
N ALA A 54 5.09 -12.94 -10.03
CA ALA A 54 4.00 -13.24 -10.95
C ALA A 54 2.71 -12.57 -10.47
N LEU A 55 2.04 -11.86 -11.38
CA LEU A 55 0.73 -11.26 -11.12
C LEU A 55 -0.38 -12.22 -11.55
N PRO A 56 -1.50 -12.33 -10.81
CA PRO A 56 -2.63 -13.15 -11.22
C PRO A 56 -3.21 -12.68 -12.57
N GLN A 57 -3.75 -13.62 -13.35
CA GLN A 57 -4.29 -13.32 -14.68
C GLN A 57 -5.57 -12.47 -14.64
N GLY A 58 -6.32 -12.53 -13.53
CA GLY A 58 -7.57 -11.77 -13.35
C GLY A 58 -7.40 -10.26 -13.14
N LEU A 59 -6.18 -9.74 -13.03
CA LEU A 59 -5.94 -8.32 -12.85
C LEU A 59 -6.02 -7.55 -14.18
N SER A 60 -6.65 -6.37 -14.13
CA SER A 60 -6.67 -5.45 -15.26
C SER A 60 -5.25 -5.09 -15.73
N ALA A 61 -5.09 -4.79 -17.02
CA ALA A 61 -3.79 -4.43 -17.57
C ALA A 61 -3.20 -3.20 -16.87
N ALA A 62 -4.03 -2.22 -16.53
CA ALA A 62 -3.63 -1.02 -15.79
C ALA A 62 -3.14 -1.34 -14.36
N ALA A 63 -3.81 -2.24 -13.64
CA ALA A 63 -3.38 -2.68 -12.31
C ALA A 63 -1.99 -3.35 -12.37
N ARG A 64 -1.84 -4.28 -13.33
CA ARG A 64 -0.58 -4.99 -13.55
C ARG A 64 0.55 -4.05 -13.95
N CYS A 65 0.24 -3.01 -14.73
CA CYS A 65 1.21 -1.98 -15.10
C CYS A 65 1.68 -1.22 -13.86
N LEU A 66 0.76 -0.71 -13.04
CA LEU A 66 1.11 0.07 -11.85
C LEU A 66 2.00 -0.73 -10.90
N VAL A 67 1.63 -1.97 -10.56
CA VAL A 67 2.43 -2.81 -9.65
C VAL A 67 3.85 -3.02 -10.19
N ARG A 68 4.02 -3.22 -11.50
CA ARG A 68 5.35 -3.35 -12.12
C ARG A 68 6.16 -2.06 -12.07
N CYS A 69 5.52 -0.90 -12.18
CA CYS A 69 6.18 0.41 -12.04
C CYS A 69 6.62 0.69 -10.60
N LEU A 70 5.88 0.22 -9.60
CA LEU A 70 6.23 0.35 -8.17
C LEU A 70 7.36 -0.61 -7.77
N LEU A 71 7.33 -1.85 -8.26
CA LEU A 71 8.28 -2.90 -7.92
C LEU A 71 9.47 -3.01 -8.89
N ARG A 72 9.88 -1.88 -9.48
CA ARG A 72 11.13 -1.82 -10.27
C ARG A 72 12.33 -2.04 -9.36
N ARG A 73 13.27 -2.87 -9.83
CA ARG A 73 14.49 -3.20 -9.09
C ARG A 73 15.33 -1.95 -8.83
N GLU A 74 15.57 -1.16 -9.88
CA GLU A 74 16.33 0.08 -9.79
C GLU A 74 15.46 1.19 -9.17
N PRO A 75 15.85 1.78 -8.01
CA PRO A 75 15.09 2.85 -7.37
C PRO A 75 14.79 4.05 -8.26
N ALA A 76 15.71 4.39 -9.18
CA ALA A 76 15.55 5.51 -10.11
C ALA A 76 14.50 5.25 -11.20
N GLU A 77 14.17 3.99 -11.49
CA GLU A 77 13.13 3.61 -12.46
C GLU A 77 11.74 3.49 -11.82
N ARG A 78 11.66 3.61 -10.49
CA ARG A 78 10.37 3.52 -9.79
C ARG A 78 9.55 4.77 -10.04
N LEU A 79 8.24 4.57 -10.13
CA LEU A 79 7.29 5.66 -10.29
C LEU A 79 7.32 6.59 -9.07
N THR A 80 7.31 7.91 -9.29
CA THR A 80 7.23 8.88 -8.20
C THR A 80 5.82 8.91 -7.59
N ALA A 81 5.66 9.41 -6.36
CA ALA A 81 4.35 9.58 -5.73
C ALA A 81 3.34 10.32 -6.62
N THR A 82 3.77 11.41 -7.25
CA THR A 82 2.94 12.16 -8.21
C THR A 82 2.59 11.30 -9.44
N GLY A 83 3.55 10.56 -9.98
CA GLY A 83 3.30 9.64 -11.10
C GLY A 83 2.31 8.53 -10.75
N ILE A 84 2.34 8.03 -9.51
CA ILE A 84 1.39 7.03 -9.00
C ILE A 84 -0.02 7.61 -9.00
N LEU A 85 -0.23 8.78 -8.40
CA LEU A 85 -1.54 9.43 -8.35
C LEU A 85 -2.12 9.74 -9.73
N LEU A 86 -1.27 10.00 -10.72
CA LEU A 86 -1.67 10.27 -12.10
C LEU A 86 -1.83 8.99 -12.95
N HIS A 87 -1.45 7.83 -12.42
CA HIS A 87 -1.47 6.58 -13.18
C HIS A 87 -2.92 6.20 -13.56
N PRO A 88 -3.18 5.75 -14.80
CA PRO A 88 -4.53 5.44 -15.30
C PRO A 88 -5.33 4.54 -14.36
N TRP A 89 -4.69 3.53 -13.77
CA TRP A 89 -5.35 2.63 -12.81
C TRP A 89 -6.03 3.34 -11.62
N LEU A 90 -5.41 4.39 -11.07
CA LEU A 90 -6.00 5.19 -9.97
C LEU A 90 -6.96 6.27 -10.49
N ARG A 91 -6.72 6.82 -11.68
CA ARG A 91 -7.59 7.85 -12.27
C ARG A 91 -8.91 7.28 -12.77
N GLU A 92 -8.89 6.08 -13.34
CA GLU A 92 -10.07 5.39 -13.88
C GLU A 92 -10.92 4.73 -12.78
N ASN A 93 -10.34 4.54 -11.59
CA ASN A 93 -11.05 4.08 -10.40
C ASN A 93 -10.94 5.15 -9.32
N PRO A 94 -11.64 6.29 -9.47
CA PRO A 94 -11.66 7.30 -8.43
C PRO A 94 -12.11 6.59 -7.15
N ILE A 95 -11.28 6.68 -6.11
CA ILE A 95 -11.66 6.27 -4.76
C ILE A 95 -13.02 6.93 -4.55
N PRO A 96 -14.12 6.18 -4.33
CA PRO A 96 -15.39 6.78 -4.00
C PRO A 96 -15.06 7.69 -2.83
N SER A 97 -15.16 8.99 -3.09
CA SER A 97 -14.64 10.01 -2.21
C SER A 97 -15.09 9.66 -0.79
N LEU A 98 -14.22 9.91 0.19
CA LEU A 98 -14.49 9.70 1.61
C LEU A 98 -15.84 10.29 2.09
N THR A 99 -16.60 10.97 1.25
CA THR A 99 -18.03 11.32 1.30
C THR A 99 -18.90 10.36 2.11
N LEU A 100 -18.77 9.03 2.02
CA LEU A 100 -19.59 8.13 2.86
C LEU A 100 -19.08 8.00 4.31
N TYR A 101 -17.80 8.24 4.56
CA TYR A 101 -17.22 8.28 5.90
C TYR A 101 -17.37 9.67 6.55
N THR A 102 -17.16 10.76 5.81
CA THR A 102 -17.37 12.13 6.32
C THR A 102 -18.85 12.50 6.49
N MET A 103 -19.80 11.87 5.79
CA MET A 103 -21.23 12.05 6.09
C MET A 103 -21.70 11.35 7.37
N ARG A 104 -20.92 10.41 7.93
CA ARG A 104 -21.25 9.75 9.22
C ARG A 104 -20.39 10.24 10.38
N ALA A 105 -19.31 10.96 10.11
CA ALA A 105 -18.44 11.53 11.11
C ALA A 105 -18.73 13.03 11.29
N THR A 106 -19.98 13.42 11.58
CA THR A 106 -20.15 14.56 12.49
C THR A 106 -19.59 14.10 13.82
N VAL A 107 -18.41 14.60 14.18
CA VAL A 107 -17.85 14.40 15.51
C VAL A 107 -18.92 14.87 16.49
N PRO A 108 -19.48 13.98 17.34
CA PRO A 108 -20.50 14.39 18.28
C PRO A 108 -19.87 15.42 19.23
N THR A 109 -20.31 16.67 19.11
CA THR A 109 -19.76 17.80 19.88
C THR A 109 -20.39 17.91 21.27
N ASN A 110 -21.35 17.04 21.57
CA ASN A 110 -22.04 16.99 22.86
C ASN A 110 -22.25 15.55 23.34
N SER A 111 -22.45 15.42 24.65
CA SER A 111 -22.59 14.14 25.35
C SER A 111 -23.88 13.38 25.00
N ARG A 112 -24.88 14.03 24.38
CA ARG A 112 -26.13 13.37 23.97
C ARG A 112 -25.91 12.55 22.70
N GLU A 113 -25.21 13.10 21.71
CA GLU A 113 -24.92 12.41 20.44
C GLU A 113 -23.91 11.25 20.63
N LEU A 114 -22.98 11.36 21.57
CA LEU A 114 -22.06 10.26 21.92
C LEU A 114 -22.80 9.03 22.47
N ASN A 115 -23.86 9.23 23.25
CA ASN A 115 -24.64 8.14 23.84
C ASN A 115 -25.53 7.42 22.82
N GLU A 116 -25.93 8.09 21.74
CA GLU A 116 -26.64 7.46 20.63
C GLU A 116 -25.71 6.61 19.76
N PHE A 117 -24.45 7.02 19.61
CA PHE A 117 -23.46 6.33 18.78
C PHE A 117 -22.87 5.08 19.46
N PHE A 118 -22.80 5.06 20.80
CA PHE A 118 -22.34 3.92 21.59
C PHE A 118 -23.35 3.57 22.68
N PRO A 119 -24.48 2.91 22.32
CA PRO A 119 -25.46 2.50 23.31
C PRO A 119 -24.83 1.46 24.25
N GLY A 120 -24.66 1.82 25.52
CA GLY A 120 -24.32 0.88 26.59
C GLY A 120 -22.92 0.99 27.20
N LYS A 121 -22.12 2.02 26.89
CA LYS A 121 -20.92 2.29 27.72
C LYS A 121 -21.25 3.26 28.86
N HIS A 122 -21.74 2.69 29.96
CA HIS A 122 -21.63 3.34 31.27
C HIS A 122 -20.13 3.53 31.59
N LEU A 123 -19.58 4.69 31.23
CA LEU A 123 -18.32 5.15 31.78
C LEU A 123 -18.58 5.58 33.22
N ASN A 124 -18.26 4.68 34.15
CA ASN A 124 -18.20 4.98 35.56
C ASN A 124 -16.96 5.85 35.83
N PRO A 125 -17.08 7.05 36.41
CA PRO A 125 -15.92 7.84 36.78
C PRO A 125 -15.33 7.31 38.10
N GLN A 126 -14.09 6.83 38.04
CA GLN A 126 -13.13 6.88 39.14
C GLN A 126 -11.83 7.41 38.58
#